data_AF-A0A4P9WVL5-F1
#
_entry.id   AF-A0A4P9WVL5-F1
#
_cell.length_a   1.000
_cell.length_b   1.000
_cell.length_c   1.000
_cell.angle_alpha   90.00
_cell.angle_beta   90.00
_cell.angle_gamma   90.00
#
_symmetry.space_group_name_H-M   'P 1'
#
loop_
_entity.id
_entity.type
_entity.pdbx_description
1 polymer ?
#
loop_
_entity_poly.entity_id
_entity_poly.type
_entity_poly.pdbx_seq_one_letter_code
_entity_poly.pdbx_strand_id
1 'polypeptide(L)'
;MSRVARKRMHRNNREIIRRSRTRARVKDLDQIHDDLANPDKVRVEHDDPDLPGGGQFYCMECARHFMGEPELAIHRRGKLHKRRLTKLRADPYTQKEAELAAGLKTDNG
;
A
#
# COMPACT_ATOMS: atom_id res chain seq x y z
N MET A 1 -48.59 8.21 13.84
CA MET A 1 -47.16 8.59 13.74
C MET A 1 -46.52 7.87 12.55
N SER A 2 -46.60 8.44 11.35
CA SER A 2 -46.05 7.84 10.13
C SER A 2 -44.52 7.99 10.12
N ARG A 3 -43.79 6.88 9.88
CA ARG A 3 -42.34 6.93 9.67
C ARG A 3 -42.09 7.52 8.28
N VAL A 4 -41.92 8.84 8.21
CA VAL A 4 -41.50 9.53 6.99
C VAL A 4 -40.02 9.22 6.74
N ALA A 5 -39.69 8.69 5.57
CA ALA A 5 -38.32 8.40 5.19
C ALA A 5 -37.50 9.71 5.16
N ARG A 6 -36.33 9.71 5.81
CA ARG A 6 -35.41 10.86 5.78
C ARG A 6 -34.86 11.03 4.36
N LYS A 7 -34.70 12.27 3.87
CA LYS A 7 -33.98 12.53 2.60
C LYS A 7 -32.48 12.21 2.77
N ARG A 8 -31.81 11.81 1.68
CA ARG A 8 -30.36 11.45 1.62
C ARG A 8 -29.96 10.22 2.45
N MET A 9 -30.65 9.08 2.27
CA MET A 9 -30.33 7.81 2.96
C MET A 9 -29.14 7.03 2.37
N HIS A 10 -28.31 7.63 1.52
CA HIS A 10 -27.18 6.91 0.91
C HIS A 10 -26.09 6.62 1.94
N ARG A 11 -25.48 5.43 1.87
CA ARG A 11 -24.49 4.97 2.86
C ARG A 11 -23.10 5.62 2.74
N ASN A 12 -22.90 6.55 1.79
CA ASN A 12 -21.60 7.21 1.53
C ASN A 12 -20.43 6.24 1.31
N ASN A 13 -20.69 5.04 0.76
CA ASN A 13 -19.69 3.99 0.54
C ASN A 13 -18.81 4.21 -0.71
N ARG A 14 -18.81 5.41 -1.30
CA ARG A 14 -18.07 5.74 -2.52
C ARG A 14 -16.58 5.45 -2.40
N GLU A 15 -15.97 5.76 -1.25
CA GLU A 15 -14.54 5.57 -1.02
C GLU A 15 -14.15 4.09 -0.93
N ILE A 16 -15.00 3.27 -0.31
CA ILE A 16 -14.81 1.82 -0.22
C ILE A 16 -14.82 1.22 -1.63
N ILE A 17 -15.82 1.59 -2.43
CA ILE A 17 -15.95 1.16 -3.82
C ILE A 17 -14.78 1.69 -4.67
N ARG A 18 -14.29 2.90 -4.40
CA ARG A 18 -13.14 3.46 -5.13
C ARG A 18 -11.87 2.66 -4.83
N ARG A 19 -11.64 2.30 -3.57
CA ARG A 19 -10.46 1.56 -3.13
C ARG A 19 -10.40 0.13 -3.69
N SER A 20 -11.55 -0.51 -3.91
CA SER A 20 -11.60 -1.86 -4.47
C SER A 20 -11.36 -1.92 -5.99
N ARG A 21 -11.38 -0.78 -6.69
CA ARG A 21 -11.15 -0.74 -8.14
C ARG A 21 -9.68 -0.96 -8.46
N THR A 22 -9.42 -1.78 -9.48
CA THR A 22 -8.08 -2.08 -10.00
C THR A 22 -7.26 -0.83 -10.32
N ARG A 23 -7.88 0.17 -10.99
CA ARG A 23 -7.22 1.45 -11.33
C ARG A 23 -6.74 2.30 -10.15
N ALA A 24 -7.17 1.98 -8.92
CA ALA A 24 -6.81 2.71 -7.71
C ALA A 24 -6.12 1.81 -6.67
N ARG A 25 -5.70 0.60 -7.09
CA ARG A 25 -4.92 -0.31 -6.25
C ARG A 25 -3.54 0.29 -5.99
N VAL A 26 -3.05 0.03 -4.78
CA VAL A 26 -1.70 0.41 -4.31
C VAL A 26 -0.88 -0.87 -4.23
N LYS A 27 0.45 -0.74 -4.19
CA LYS A 27 1.35 -1.88 -3.97
C LYS A 27 0.92 -2.72 -2.76
N ASP A 28 0.87 -4.03 -2.97
CA ASP A 28 0.56 -5.02 -1.95
C ASP A 28 1.77 -5.24 -1.01
N LEU A 29 1.60 -6.00 0.07
CA LEU A 29 2.64 -6.14 1.09
C LEU A 29 3.83 -6.96 0.58
N ASP A 30 3.58 -8.06 -0.11
CA ASP A 30 4.56 -8.91 -0.80
C ASP A 30 5.45 -8.10 -1.76
N GLN A 31 4.84 -7.27 -2.60
CA GLN A 31 5.58 -6.38 -3.51
C GLN A 31 6.51 -5.42 -2.76
N ILE A 32 6.08 -4.92 -1.60
CA ILE A 32 6.93 -4.03 -0.78
C ILE A 32 8.05 -4.81 -0.11
N HIS A 33 7.84 -6.06 0.28
CA HIS A 33 8.94 -6.90 0.77
C HIS A 33 10.01 -7.12 -0.31
N ASP A 34 9.60 -7.37 -1.55
CA ASP A 34 10.53 -7.51 -2.69
C ASP A 34 11.30 -6.22 -2.97
N ASP A 35 10.61 -5.08 -2.90
CA ASP A 35 11.19 -3.73 -3.03
C ASP A 35 12.19 -3.44 -1.91
N LEU A 36 11.89 -3.83 -0.66
CA LEU A 36 12.80 -3.69 0.49
C LEU A 36 14.03 -4.60 0.38
N ALA A 37 13.87 -5.79 -0.20
CA ALA A 37 14.98 -6.69 -0.47
C ALA A 37 15.89 -6.18 -1.60
N ASN A 38 15.35 -5.42 -2.54
CA ASN A 38 16.06 -4.89 -3.70
C ASN A 38 15.88 -3.37 -3.84
N PRO A 39 16.46 -2.57 -2.93
CA PRO A 39 16.22 -1.13 -2.88
C PRO A 39 16.66 -0.39 -4.16
N ASP A 40 17.63 -0.94 -4.90
CA ASP A 40 18.15 -0.34 -6.12
C ASP A 40 17.11 -0.30 -7.26
N LYS A 41 16.15 -1.24 -7.28
CA LYS A 41 15.06 -1.24 -8.29
C LYS A 41 14.09 -0.07 -8.12
N VAL A 42 14.06 0.51 -6.92
CA VAL A 42 13.04 1.49 -6.51
C VAL A 42 13.62 2.89 -6.43
N ARG A 43 14.95 3.01 -6.37
CA ARG A 43 15.63 4.29 -6.39
C ARG A 43 15.34 5.00 -7.71
N VAL A 44 14.76 6.19 -7.59
CA VAL A 44 14.53 7.10 -8.70
C VAL A 44 15.83 7.85 -8.94
N GLU A 45 16.49 7.57 -10.07
CA GLU A 45 17.78 8.18 -10.43
C GLU A 45 17.63 9.59 -11.03
N HIS A 46 16.44 9.96 -11.48
CA HIS A 46 16.17 11.19 -12.21
C HIS A 46 14.95 11.93 -11.68
N ASP A 47 15.00 13.26 -11.69
CA ASP A 47 13.87 14.10 -11.28
C ASP A 47 12.69 13.92 -12.24
N ASP A 48 11.68 13.18 -11.79
CA ASP A 48 10.45 12.96 -12.54
C ASP A 48 9.46 14.09 -12.24
N PRO A 49 9.13 14.96 -13.23
CA PRO A 49 8.25 16.10 -13.03
C PRO A 49 6.79 15.71 -12.74
N ASP A 50 6.38 14.49 -13.07
CA ASP A 50 5.01 14.00 -12.82
C ASP A 50 4.84 13.53 -11.36
N LEU A 51 5.94 13.30 -10.64
CA LEU A 51 5.93 12.87 -9.26
C LEU A 51 6.04 14.04 -8.28
N PRO A 52 5.36 13.98 -7.12
CA PRO A 52 5.55 14.95 -6.04
C PRO A 52 7.03 15.04 -5.65
N GLY A 53 7.53 16.27 -5.52
CA GLY A 53 8.92 16.52 -5.10
C GLY A 53 9.97 15.96 -6.05
N GLY A 54 9.66 15.85 -7.35
CA GLY A 54 10.57 15.28 -8.36
C GLY A 54 10.84 13.79 -8.16
N GLY A 55 10.03 13.10 -7.36
CA GLY A 55 10.28 11.70 -6.99
C GLY A 55 11.34 11.49 -5.91
N GLN A 56 12.07 12.54 -5.49
CA GLN A 56 13.19 12.46 -4.55
C GLN A 56 12.77 12.00 -3.14
N PHE A 57 11.63 12.50 -2.64
CA PHE A 57 11.17 12.23 -1.27
C PHE A 57 10.22 11.04 -1.23
N TYR A 58 10.78 9.83 -1.30
CA TYR A 58 10.01 8.59 -1.35
C TYR A 58 10.07 7.76 -0.04
N CYS A 59 8.92 7.20 0.35
CA CYS A 59 8.84 6.20 1.42
C CYS A 59 8.59 4.81 0.82
N MET A 60 9.60 3.93 0.88
CA MET A 60 9.52 2.57 0.33
C MET A 60 8.43 1.73 0.99
N GLU A 61 8.36 1.75 2.32
CA GLU A 61 7.43 0.91 3.10
C GLU A 61 5.94 1.22 2.83
N CYS A 62 5.65 2.47 2.48
CA CYS A 62 4.30 2.96 2.20
C CYS A 62 4.05 3.20 0.71
N ALA A 63 5.06 2.99 -0.14
CA ALA A 63 5.05 3.24 -1.57
C ALA A 63 4.46 4.60 -1.97
N ARG A 64 4.94 5.69 -1.34
CA ARG A 64 4.37 7.04 -1.53
C ARG A 64 5.45 8.10 -1.67
N HIS A 65 5.26 8.98 -2.65
CA HIS A 65 6.07 10.19 -2.87
C HIS A 65 5.51 11.39 -2.08
N PHE A 66 6.41 12.24 -1.62
CA PHE A 66 6.14 13.46 -0.88
C PHE A 66 6.78 14.66 -1.59
N MET A 67 6.29 15.86 -1.28
CA MET A 67 6.78 17.08 -1.92
C MET A 67 8.15 17.51 -1.39
N GLY A 68 8.46 17.21 -0.12
CA GLY A 68 9.66 17.63 0.57
C GLY A 68 10.11 16.67 1.68
N GLU A 69 11.30 16.93 2.21
CA GLU A 69 11.86 16.26 3.37
C GLU A 69 11.02 16.42 4.66
N PRO A 70 10.50 17.62 5.03
CA PRO A 70 9.76 17.76 6.28
C PRO A 70 8.47 16.95 6.29
N GLU A 71 7.78 16.83 5.15
CA GLU A 71 6.58 16.00 5.00
C GLU A 71 6.91 14.51 5.17
N LEU A 72 8.02 14.06 4.59
CA LEU A 72 8.52 12.68 4.75
C LEU A 72 8.84 12.40 6.23
N ALA A 73 9.48 13.34 6.92
CA ALA A 73 9.80 13.21 8.34
C ALA A 73 8.56 13.18 9.23
N ILE A 74 7.52 13.96 8.91
CA ILE A 74 6.22 13.90 9.60
C ILE A 74 5.52 12.57 9.33
N HIS A 75 5.53 12.11 8.08
CA HIS A 75 4.97 10.82 7.67
C HIS A 75 5.56 9.66 8.48
N ARG A 76 6.90 9.59 8.58
CA ARG A 76 7.61 8.54 9.32
C ARG A 76 7.24 8.50 10.81
N ARG A 77 6.98 9.66 11.42
CA ARG A 77 6.54 9.75 12.83
C ARG A 77 5.07 9.36 13.03
N GLY A 78 4.27 9.40 11.97
CA GLY A 78 2.83 9.16 11.99
C GLY A 78 2.42 7.73 12.33
N LYS A 79 1.22 7.58 12.91
CA LYS A 79 0.65 6.28 13.32
C LYS A 79 0.48 5.31 12.15
N LEU A 80 0.14 5.82 10.96
CA LEU A 80 -0.10 4.98 9.77
C LEU A 80 1.18 4.27 9.31
N HIS A 81 2.29 5.01 9.28
CA HIS A 81 3.60 4.47 8.93
C HIS A 81 4.05 3.41 9.95
N LYS A 82 3.96 3.73 11.24
CA LYS A 82 4.25 2.77 12.32
C LYS A 82 3.42 1.48 12.22
N ARG A 83 2.13 1.58 11.86
CA ARG A 83 1.29 0.40 11.61
C ARG A 83 1.73 -0.39 10.39
N ARG A 84 2.22 0.27 9.33
CA ARG A 84 2.75 -0.40 8.13
C ARG A 84 4.03 -1.16 8.49
N LEU A 85 4.94 -0.54 9.23
CA LEU A 85 6.13 -1.19 9.78
C LEU A 85 5.79 -2.44 10.60
N THR A 86 4.79 -2.36 11.48
CA THR A 86 4.36 -3.55 12.24
C THR A 86 3.88 -4.67 11.33
N LYS A 87 3.18 -4.36 10.23
CA LYS A 87 2.74 -5.37 9.27
C LYS A 87 3.89 -5.98 8.47
N LEU A 88 4.86 -5.15 8.07
CA LEU A 88 6.06 -5.57 7.32
C LEU A 88 7.06 -6.35 8.18
N ARG A 89 6.84 -6.48 9.50
CA ARG A 89 7.67 -7.36 10.35
C ARG A 89 7.32 -8.83 10.21
N ALA A 90 6.08 -9.13 9.81
CA ALA A 90 5.68 -10.49 9.51
C ALA A 90 6.10 -10.83 8.09
N ASP A 91 6.46 -12.08 7.84
CA ASP A 91 6.75 -12.54 6.49
C ASP A 91 5.52 -12.40 5.59
N PRO A 92 5.70 -11.98 4.32
CA PRO A 92 4.59 -11.79 3.41
C PRO A 92 3.97 -13.14 3.07
N TYR A 93 2.64 -13.20 3.12
CA TYR A 93 1.91 -14.38 2.69
C TYR A 93 2.12 -14.62 1.19
N THR A 94 2.54 -15.82 0.82
CA THR A 94 2.79 -16.19 -0.58
C THR A 94 1.87 -17.30 -1.07
N GLN A 95 1.71 -17.39 -2.39
CA GLN A 95 0.92 -18.46 -3.01
C GLN A 95 1.45 -19.87 -2.65
N LYS A 96 2.76 -20.01 -2.46
CA LYS A 96 3.39 -21.28 -2.06
C LYS A 96 2.91 -21.72 -0.67
N GLU A 97 2.76 -20.78 0.26
CA GLU A 97 2.21 -21.08 1.60
C GLU A 97 0.74 -21.51 1.52
N ALA A 98 -0.04 -20.90 0.63
CA ALA A 98 -1.42 -21.31 0.37
C ALA A 98 -1.51 -22.74 -0.16
N GLU A 99 -0.68 -23.09 -1.12
CA GLU A 99 -0.59 -24.43 -1.70
C GLU A 99 -0.15 -25.46 -0.66
N LEU A 100 0.89 -25.15 0.12
CA LEU A 100 1.36 -26.01 1.20
C LEU A 100 0.27 -26.28 2.24
N ALA A 101 -0.53 -25.26 2.60
CA ALA A 101 -1.66 -25.41 3.51
C ALA A 101 -2.79 -26.29 2.93
N ALA A 102 -2.96 -26.28 1.61
CA ALA A 102 -3.88 -27.18 0.89
C ALA A 102 -3.29 -28.59 0.65
N GLY A 103 -2.04 -28.84 1.08
CA GLY A 103 -1.34 -30.12 0.86
C GLY A 103 -0.74 -30.27 -0.54
N LEU A 104 -0.74 -29.21 -1.35
CA LEU A 104 -0.08 -29.16 -2.64
C LEU A 104 1.37 -28.72 -2.43
N LYS A 105 2.32 -29.52 -2.92
CA LYS A 105 3.73 -29.13 -2.99
C LYS A 105 4.07 -28.85 -4.43
N THR A 106 4.69 -27.70 -4.67
CA THR A 106 5.37 -27.45 -5.94
C THR A 106 6.66 -28.24 -5.91
N ASP A 107 6.59 -29.50 -6.36
CA ASP A 107 7.77 -30.29 -6.69
C ASP A 107 8.36 -29.63 -7.94
N ASN A 108 9.30 -28.69 -7.73
CA ASN A 108 10.16 -28.22 -8.81
C ASN A 108 10.93 -29.46 -9.27
N GLY A 109 10.49 -30.07 -10.38
CA GLY A 109 11.06 -31.28 -10.95
C GLY A 109 12.58 -31.22 -11.10
#